data_AF-A0A6I1K5D6-F1
#
_entry.id   AF-A0A6I1K5D6-F1
#
_cell.length_a   1.000
_cell.length_b   1.000
_cell.length_c   1.000
_cell.angle_alpha   90.00
_cell.angle_beta   90.00
_cell.angle_gamma   90.00
#
_symmetry.space_group_name_H-M   'P 1'
#
loop_
_entity.id
_entity.type
_entity.pdbx_description
1 polymer ?
#
loop_
_entity_poly.entity_id
_entity_poly.type
_entity_poly.pdbx_seq_one_letter_code
_entity_poly.pdbx_strand_id
1 'polypeptide(L)'
;MLARIDAAVNGWRIRPNGSEGWRTAEVTLGGVDTAGLDQQTMAAKAVPGLHFIGEAVDVTGWLGGYNFQWAWSSGWAAGQTV
;
A
#
# COMPACT_ATOMS: atom_id res chain seq x y z
N MET A 1 -5.25 2.13 44.64
CA MET A 1 -4.61 0.94 44.02
C MET A 1 -5.27 0.60 42.69
N LEU A 2 -6.58 0.39 42.62
CA LEU A 2 -7.30 0.04 41.38
C LEU A 2 -7.15 1.07 40.25
N ALA A 3 -7.26 2.37 40.56
CA ALA A 3 -7.09 3.43 39.56
C ALA A 3 -5.69 3.43 38.88
N ARG A 4 -4.65 2.94 39.58
CA ARG A 4 -3.30 2.82 39.00
C ARG A 4 -3.20 1.65 38.02
N ILE A 5 -3.89 0.55 38.32
CA ILE A 5 -3.92 -0.63 37.44
C ILE A 5 -4.75 -0.31 36.20
N ASP A 6 -5.91 0.31 36.37
CA ASP A 6 -6.75 0.79 35.27
C ASP A 6 -5.96 1.66 34.28
N ALA A 7 -5.27 2.69 34.79
CA ALA A 7 -4.45 3.56 33.96
C ALA A 7 -3.29 2.82 33.28
N ALA A 8 -2.68 1.83 33.93
CA ALA A 8 -1.57 1.06 33.37
C ALA A 8 -2.02 0.13 32.24
N VAL A 9 -3.21 -0.48 32.35
CA VAL A 9 -3.73 -1.42 31.35
C VAL A 9 -4.37 -0.67 30.18
N ASN A 10 -5.22 0.31 30.45
CA ASN A 10 -5.97 1.02 29.42
C ASN A 10 -5.18 2.15 28.76
N GLY A 11 -4.12 2.65 29.42
CA GLY A 11 -3.26 3.73 28.96
C GLY A 11 -1.84 3.28 28.64
N TRP A 12 -1.62 1.99 28.36
CA TRP A 12 -0.27 1.47 28.15
C TRP A 12 0.40 2.12 26.93
N ARG A 13 1.45 2.89 27.17
CA ARG A 13 2.26 3.51 26.11
C ARG A 13 3.45 2.63 25.78
N ILE A 14 3.43 2.06 24.58
CA ILE A 14 4.55 1.29 24.03
C ILE A 14 5.27 2.19 23.02
N ARG A 15 6.62 2.17 23.06
CA ARG A 15 7.46 2.82 22.05
C ARG A 15 8.22 1.74 21.29
N PRO A 16 7.74 1.31 20.11
CA PRO A 16 8.47 0.35 19.27
C PRO A 16 9.83 0.91 18.85
N ASN A 17 10.83 0.03 18.75
CA ASN A 17 12.18 0.42 18.30
C ASN A 17 12.32 0.46 16.76
N GLY A 18 11.39 -0.17 16.04
CA GLY A 18 11.40 -0.26 14.58
C GLY A 18 10.40 -1.31 14.08
N SER A 19 10.41 -1.57 12.76
CA SER A 19 9.69 -2.68 12.14
C SER A 19 10.62 -3.86 11.87
N GLU A 20 10.06 -5.05 11.63
CA GLU A 20 10.82 -6.25 11.29
C GLU A 20 11.42 -6.22 9.87
N GLY A 21 10.98 -5.26 9.04
CA GLY A 21 11.44 -5.08 7.67
C GLY A 21 10.80 -6.04 6.66
N TRP A 22 11.34 -6.03 5.45
CA TRP A 22 10.72 -6.62 4.25
C TRP A 22 10.58 -8.15 4.26
N ARG A 23 11.34 -8.86 5.10
CA ARG A 23 11.21 -10.31 5.20
C ARG A 23 9.90 -10.75 5.87
N THR A 24 9.30 -9.87 6.68
CA THR A 24 8.01 -10.13 7.34
C THR A 24 6.89 -9.22 6.82
N ALA A 25 7.22 -8.08 6.22
CA ALA A 25 6.20 -7.17 5.69
C ALA A 25 5.32 -7.85 4.61
N GLU A 26 4.01 -7.65 4.69
CA GLU A 26 3.05 -8.18 3.71
C GLU A 26 2.91 -7.32 2.45
N VAL A 27 3.28 -6.03 2.53
CA VAL A 27 3.15 -5.06 1.44
C VAL A 27 4.21 -3.97 1.54
N THR A 28 4.51 -3.36 0.40
CA THR A 28 5.38 -2.19 0.25
C THR A 28 4.60 -0.88 0.28
N LEU A 29 5.01 0.06 1.14
CA LEU A 29 4.58 1.47 1.08
C LEU A 29 5.49 2.24 0.11
N GLY A 30 4.91 3.09 -0.73
CA GLY A 30 5.62 3.76 -1.81
C GLY A 30 5.51 3.02 -3.14
N GLY A 31 6.27 3.47 -4.14
CA GLY A 31 6.29 2.84 -5.46
C GLY A 31 6.51 3.86 -6.57
N VAL A 32 6.08 3.51 -7.79
CA VAL A 32 6.00 4.45 -8.92
C VAL A 32 4.96 5.53 -8.62
N ASP A 33 5.37 6.79 -8.72
CA ASP A 33 4.51 7.94 -8.46
C ASP A 33 3.29 7.95 -9.39
N THR A 34 2.10 7.91 -8.78
CA THR A 34 0.81 7.94 -9.48
C THR A 34 0.62 9.21 -10.32
N ALA A 35 1.29 10.32 -9.99
CA ALA A 35 1.26 11.53 -10.80
C ALA A 35 1.86 11.32 -12.21
N GLY A 36 2.79 10.37 -12.34
CA GLY A 36 3.42 9.99 -13.60
C GLY A 36 2.57 9.05 -14.48
N LEU A 37 1.44 8.56 -13.96
CA LEU A 37 0.59 7.59 -14.65
C LEU A 37 -0.74 8.23 -15.09
N ASP A 38 -1.26 7.76 -16.22
CA ASP A 38 -2.66 7.98 -16.57
C ASP A 38 -3.55 7.13 -15.66
N GLN A 39 -4.57 7.75 -15.05
CA GLN A 39 -5.39 7.11 -14.02
C GLN A 39 -6.42 6.11 -14.58
N GLN A 40 -6.72 6.16 -15.88
CA GLN A 40 -7.66 5.26 -16.52
C GLN A 40 -6.96 4.07 -17.16
N THR A 41 -5.77 4.30 -17.73
CA THR A 41 -5.06 3.28 -18.52
C THR A 41 -3.86 2.67 -17.79
N MET A 42 -3.38 3.30 -16.71
CA MET A 42 -2.13 2.95 -16.04
C MET A 42 -0.86 3.12 -16.91
N ALA A 43 -0.97 3.82 -18.05
CA ALA A 43 0.15 4.11 -18.92
C ALA A 43 1.07 5.19 -18.31
N ALA A 44 2.38 5.03 -18.48
CA ALA A 44 3.36 6.03 -18.10
C ALA A 44 3.27 7.23 -19.05
N LYS A 45 3.00 8.42 -18.50
CA LYS A 45 2.85 9.66 -19.28
C LYS A 45 4.12 10.02 -20.07
N ALA A 46 5.29 9.67 -19.54
CA ALA A 46 6.58 10.02 -20.13
C ALA A 46 7.09 9.00 -21.17
N VAL A 47 6.58 7.76 -21.16
CA VAL A 47 7.11 6.67 -21.98
C VAL A 47 5.95 5.92 -22.64
N PRO A 48 5.64 6.23 -23.92
CA PRO A 48 4.57 5.54 -24.65
C PRO A 48 4.77 4.01 -24.68
N GLY A 49 3.69 3.27 -24.44
CA GLY A 49 3.68 1.80 -24.43
C GLY A 49 4.13 1.16 -23.11
N LEU A 50 4.65 1.94 -22.14
CA LEU A 50 5.00 1.44 -20.81
C LEU A 50 3.83 1.60 -19.84
N HIS A 51 3.52 0.56 -19.07
CA HIS A 51 2.45 0.55 -18.07
C HIS A 51 2.96 0.02 -16.72
N PHE A 52 2.39 0.50 -15.62
CA PHE A 52 2.68 0.00 -14.27
C PHE A 52 1.38 -0.34 -13.56
N ILE A 53 1.30 -1.52 -12.94
CA ILE A 53 0.10 -2.02 -12.26
C ILE A 53 0.46 -2.65 -10.90
N GLY A 54 -0.55 -2.85 -10.07
CA GLY A 54 -0.41 -3.55 -8.79
C GLY A 54 0.51 -2.83 -7.80
N GLU A 55 1.18 -3.63 -6.94
CA GLU A 55 1.97 -3.15 -5.81
C GLU A 55 3.23 -2.35 -6.21
N ALA A 56 3.64 -2.41 -7.48
CA ALA A 56 4.75 -1.59 -7.97
C ALA A 56 4.40 -0.08 -7.99
N VAL A 57 3.11 0.25 -8.04
CA VAL A 57 2.60 1.63 -8.03
C VAL A 57 2.45 2.10 -6.58
N ASP A 58 2.66 3.40 -6.33
CA ASP A 58 2.49 4.03 -5.02
C ASP A 58 1.00 4.10 -4.59
N VAL A 59 0.43 2.93 -4.33
CA VAL A 59 -0.93 2.69 -3.84
C VAL A 59 -0.88 1.50 -2.89
N THR A 60 -1.11 1.74 -1.62
CA THR A 60 -1.10 0.70 -0.58
C THR A 60 -2.46 0.62 0.11
N GLY A 61 -3.09 -0.55 0.01
CA GLY A 61 -4.36 -0.84 0.67
C GLY A 61 -4.18 -1.29 2.12
N TRP A 62 -5.25 -1.21 2.90
CA TRP A 62 -5.30 -1.81 4.24
C TRP A 62 -5.25 -3.34 4.18
N LEU A 63 -4.91 -3.97 5.32
CA LEU A 63 -5.06 -5.41 5.47
C LEU A 63 -6.52 -5.83 5.26
N GLY A 64 -6.73 -7.01 4.66
CA GLY A 64 -8.07 -7.55 4.39
C GLY A 64 -8.47 -7.57 2.91
N GLY A 65 -7.51 -7.75 2.01
CA GLY A 65 -7.77 -8.01 0.58
C GLY A 65 -7.75 -6.78 -0.33
N TYR A 66 -7.54 -5.57 0.22
CA TYR A 66 -7.51 -4.33 -0.57
C TYR A 66 -6.34 -4.28 -1.58
N ASN A 67 -5.17 -4.81 -1.20
CA ASN A 67 -4.02 -4.89 -2.12
C ASN A 67 -4.28 -5.82 -3.31
N PHE A 68 -4.98 -6.95 -3.08
CA PHE A 68 -5.43 -7.81 -4.17
C PHE A 68 -6.46 -7.10 -5.05
N GLN A 69 -7.48 -6.45 -4.46
CA GLN A 69 -8.46 -5.69 -5.21
C GLN A 69 -7.81 -4.61 -6.10
N TRP A 70 -6.78 -3.93 -5.58
CA TRP A 70 -5.99 -2.97 -6.34
C TRP A 70 -5.23 -3.63 -7.50
N ALA A 71 -4.55 -4.75 -7.25
CA ALA A 71 -3.86 -5.50 -8.29
C ALA A 71 -4.80 -5.94 -9.42
N TRP A 72 -5.99 -6.43 -9.09
CA TRP A 72 -7.01 -6.81 -10.08
C TRP A 72 -7.53 -5.62 -10.87
N SER A 73 -7.85 -4.52 -10.18
CA SER A 73 -8.47 -3.35 -10.81
C SER A 73 -7.49 -2.63 -11.75
N SER A 74 -6.25 -2.41 -11.29
CA SER A 74 -5.20 -1.77 -12.10
C SER A 74 -4.75 -2.64 -13.26
N GLY A 75 -4.61 -3.96 -13.04
CA GLY A 75 -4.29 -4.91 -14.10
C GLY A 75 -5.37 -4.99 -15.17
N TRP A 76 -6.65 -4.99 -14.77
CA TRP A 76 -7.77 -4.92 -15.71
C TRP A 76 -7.74 -3.64 -16.54
N ALA A 77 -7.59 -2.48 -15.88
CA ALA A 77 -7.57 -1.17 -16.54
C ALA A 77 -6.47 -1.09 -17.62
N ALA A 78 -5.23 -1.48 -17.28
CA ALA A 78 -4.14 -1.55 -18.25
C ALA A 78 -4.44 -2.52 -19.40
N GLY A 79 -4.95 -3.71 -19.09
CA GLY A 79 -5.25 -4.76 -20.07
C GLY A 79 -6.35 -4.39 -21.07
N GLN A 80 -7.19 -3.37 -20.81
CA GLN A 80 -8.15 -2.86 -21.79
C GLN A 80 -7.53 -1.89 -22.81
N THR A 81 -6.26 -1.51 -22.62
CA THR A 81 -5.60 -0.41 -23.35
C THR A 81 -4.27 -0.78 -23.99
N VAL A 82 -3.82 -2.03 -23.81
CA VAL A 82 -2.58 -2.61 -24.36
C VAL A 82 -2.84 -3.34 -25.67
#